data_AF-A0A3A4FA33-F1
#
_entry.id   AF-A0A3A4FA33-F1
#
_cell.length_a   1.000
_cell.length_b   1.000
_cell.length_c   1.000
_cell.angle_alpha   90.00
_cell.angle_beta   90.00
_cell.angle_gamma   90.00
#
_symmetry.space_group_name_H-M   'P 1'
#
loop_
_entity.id
_entity.type
_entity.pdbx_description
1 polymer ?
#
loop_
_entity_poly.entity_id
_entity_poly.type
_entity_poly.pdbx_seq_one_letter_code
_entity_poly.pdbx_strand_id
1 'polypeptide(L)'
;MPVRCSYASSQHPPDTCEGEPVSEPDDFPHRIVDPKPAEATRIASVNVNGIRAAARKGMGEWLASREVDILALQEVRATPDVLSKVVTEFAEQAGAEDPDSQWHVHDHEAAHKGRAGVAILSRKAPVETRTRIGDDRPEDDGRWIEADYEIGDGSLLTVVSVYAHSGEVGTPRQDHKMRFLQYMSEHLPQLAQRSDHVLVLGDLNVGHTKLDIKNWKGNVKNSGFLPEERAFFDTFFGDAGYVDVARSLAGEVDGPYTWWSYRGKAFDNDTGWRIDYHMATPELAGRAVNPQVDRAADYSMRWSDHAPLVVDYNLP
;
A
#
# COMPACT_ATOMS: atom_id res chain seq x y z
N MET A 1 -30.44 56.68 -7.64
CA MET A 1 -31.68 57.41 -8.01
C MET A 1 -32.46 56.54 -8.99
N PRO A 2 -33.79 56.48 -8.86
CA PRO A 2 -34.57 55.27 -9.11
C PRO A 2 -35.10 55.21 -10.55
N VAL A 3 -35.29 54.00 -11.08
CA VAL A 3 -36.24 53.76 -12.16
C VAL A 3 -37.29 52.77 -11.65
N ARG A 4 -38.51 53.28 -11.58
CA ARG A 4 -39.77 52.55 -11.37
C ARG A 4 -40.31 52.05 -12.71
N CYS A 5 -41.30 51.15 -12.58
CA CYS A 5 -42.29 50.66 -13.55
C CYS A 5 -41.90 49.32 -14.20
N SER A 6 -42.81 48.36 -14.37
CA SER A 6 -44.26 48.30 -14.13
C SER A 6 -44.70 46.84 -14.19
N TYR A 7 -45.79 46.52 -13.48
CA TYR A 7 -46.54 45.28 -13.68
C TYR A 7 -47.06 45.21 -15.13
N ALA A 8 -46.79 44.09 -15.81
CA ALA A 8 -47.56 43.63 -16.95
C ALA A 8 -47.71 42.11 -16.85
N SER A 9 -48.97 41.68 -16.88
CA SER A 9 -49.42 40.30 -16.85
C SER A 9 -49.03 39.54 -18.11
N SER A 10 -48.54 38.31 -17.96
CA SER A 10 -48.90 37.22 -18.87
C SER A 10 -48.49 35.89 -18.27
N GLN A 11 -49.45 34.98 -18.28
CA GLN A 11 -49.35 33.57 -17.91
C GLN A 11 -48.10 32.92 -18.52
N HIS A 12 -47.30 32.20 -17.73
CA HIS A 12 -46.55 30.96 -18.00
C HIS A 12 -45.91 30.53 -16.65
N PRO A 13 -45.88 29.23 -16.30
CA PRO A 13 -45.15 28.78 -15.11
C PRO A 13 -43.65 29.01 -15.32
N PRO A 14 -42.87 29.38 -14.29
CA PRO A 14 -41.42 29.41 -14.44
C PRO A 14 -40.92 27.98 -14.64
N ASP A 15 -40.15 27.78 -15.71
CA ASP A 15 -39.29 26.62 -15.90
C ASP A 15 -38.50 26.39 -14.61
N THR A 16 -38.54 25.15 -14.11
CA THR A 16 -37.66 24.70 -13.05
C THR A 16 -36.23 24.89 -13.54
N CYS A 17 -35.52 25.87 -12.99
CA CYS A 17 -34.07 25.92 -13.06
C CYS A 17 -33.57 24.62 -12.43
N GLU A 18 -33.18 23.65 -13.25
CA GLU A 18 -32.32 22.57 -12.82
C GLU A 18 -31.02 23.23 -12.35
N GLY A 19 -30.87 23.34 -11.04
CA GLY A 19 -29.58 23.64 -10.44
C GLY A 19 -28.67 22.48 -10.77
N GLU A 20 -27.53 22.77 -11.42
CA GLU A 20 -26.43 21.83 -11.48
C GLU A 20 -26.15 21.29 -10.06
N PRO A 21 -25.88 19.98 -9.91
CA PRO A 21 -25.49 19.46 -8.61
C PRO A 21 -24.22 20.22 -8.19
N VAL A 22 -24.33 20.93 -7.06
CA VAL A 22 -23.17 21.49 -6.39
C VAL A 22 -22.31 20.30 -6.02
N SER A 23 -21.20 20.09 -6.72
CA SER A 23 -20.19 19.13 -6.32
C SER A 23 -19.73 19.54 -4.93
N GLU A 24 -20.02 18.72 -3.92
CA GLU A 24 -19.37 18.86 -2.63
C GLU A 24 -17.84 18.84 -2.89
N PRO A 25 -17.05 19.70 -2.21
CA PRO A 25 -15.62 19.57 -2.29
C PRO A 25 -15.27 18.13 -1.90
N ASP A 26 -14.52 17.45 -2.76
CA ASP A 26 -14.06 16.09 -2.58
C ASP A 26 -13.08 16.09 -1.39
N ASP A 27 -13.63 16.07 -0.18
CA ASP A 27 -12.92 16.26 1.10
C ASP A 27 -12.20 14.95 1.54
N PHE A 28 -12.16 13.95 0.66
CA PHE A 28 -11.46 12.70 0.90
C PHE A 28 -9.94 12.94 0.85
N PRO A 29 -9.20 12.57 1.91
CA PRO A 29 -7.78 12.88 2.01
C PRO A 29 -6.96 12.23 0.91
N HIS A 30 -7.42 11.07 0.40
CA HIS A 30 -6.81 10.30 -0.68
C HIS A 30 -7.76 10.22 -1.87
N ARG A 31 -7.22 10.42 -3.07
CA ARG A 31 -8.03 10.42 -4.29
C ARG A 31 -8.43 8.97 -4.64
N ILE A 32 -9.65 8.59 -4.33
CA ILE A 32 -10.23 7.30 -4.75
C ILE A 32 -10.80 7.52 -6.15
N VAL A 33 -10.15 6.96 -7.16
CA VAL A 33 -10.50 7.27 -8.55
C VAL A 33 -11.46 6.27 -9.20
N ASP A 34 -11.60 5.05 -8.66
CA ASP A 34 -12.49 4.04 -9.25
C ASP A 34 -13.13 3.07 -8.23
N PRO A 35 -14.40 2.67 -8.44
CA PRO A 35 -15.05 1.62 -7.67
C PRO A 35 -14.38 0.25 -7.90
N LYS A 36 -14.50 -0.65 -6.93
CA LYS A 36 -14.01 -2.02 -7.07
C LYS A 36 -14.85 -2.80 -8.09
N PRO A 37 -14.24 -3.50 -9.07
CA PRO A 37 -14.98 -4.43 -9.91
C PRO A 37 -15.65 -5.52 -9.04
N ALA A 38 -16.92 -5.83 -9.29
CA ALA A 38 -17.75 -6.64 -8.40
C ALA A 38 -17.15 -8.01 -8.00
N GLU A 39 -16.43 -8.66 -8.92
CA GLU A 39 -15.84 -9.99 -8.72
C GLU A 39 -14.32 -9.95 -8.47
N ALA A 40 -13.73 -8.76 -8.36
CA ALA A 40 -12.29 -8.64 -8.13
C ALA A 40 -11.97 -8.71 -6.63
N THR A 41 -10.82 -9.29 -6.31
CA THR A 41 -10.22 -9.15 -4.97
C THR A 41 -9.33 -7.92 -4.95
N ARG A 42 -9.64 -6.95 -4.09
CA ARG A 42 -8.87 -5.72 -3.92
C ARG A 42 -7.84 -5.90 -2.82
N ILE A 43 -6.57 -5.78 -3.19
CA ILE A 43 -5.44 -5.93 -2.28
C ILE A 43 -4.68 -4.61 -2.22
N ALA A 44 -4.36 -4.16 -1.02
CA ALA A 44 -3.63 -2.92 -0.81
C ALA A 44 -2.41 -3.12 0.08
N SER A 45 -1.38 -2.32 -0.15
CA SER A 45 -0.21 -2.22 0.73
C SER A 45 0.07 -0.78 1.09
N VAL A 46 0.42 -0.53 2.36
CA VAL A 46 0.82 0.81 2.81
C VAL A 46 1.75 0.76 4.02
N ASN A 47 2.89 1.46 3.93
CA ASN A 47 3.66 1.84 5.09
C ASN A 47 2.96 3.00 5.83
N VAL A 48 2.46 2.73 7.04
CA VAL A 48 1.66 3.68 7.81
C VAL A 48 2.49 4.60 8.72
N ASN A 49 3.79 4.35 8.84
CA ASN A 49 4.70 5.11 9.70
C ASN A 49 4.16 5.33 11.13
N GLY A 50 3.50 4.30 11.66
CA GLY A 50 2.80 4.28 12.94
C GLY A 50 1.26 4.31 12.81
N ILE A 51 0.63 3.16 13.04
CA ILE A 51 -0.82 2.98 12.81
C ILE A 51 -1.71 3.93 13.63
N ARG A 52 -1.34 4.21 14.89
CA ARG A 52 -2.07 5.19 15.73
C ARG A 52 -2.01 6.61 15.17
N ALA A 53 -0.89 6.99 14.55
CA ALA A 53 -0.73 8.31 13.97
C ALA A 53 -1.55 8.42 12.67
N ALA A 54 -1.52 7.37 11.84
CA ALA A 54 -2.33 7.30 10.63
C ALA A 54 -3.83 7.32 10.94
N ALA A 55 -4.28 6.53 11.91
CA ALA A 55 -5.68 6.50 12.37
C ALA A 55 -6.21 7.88 12.76
N ARG A 56 -5.47 8.62 13.59
CA ARG A 56 -5.84 9.98 14.02
C ARG A 56 -5.90 11.01 12.88
N LYS A 57 -5.27 10.72 11.74
CA LYS A 57 -5.23 11.57 10.57
C LYS A 57 -6.22 11.13 9.48
N GLY A 58 -7.19 10.27 9.81
CA GLY A 58 -8.26 9.88 8.89
C GLY A 58 -8.03 8.57 8.14
N MET A 59 -7.20 7.65 8.66
CA MET A 59 -6.96 6.37 7.96
C MET A 59 -8.20 5.51 7.78
N GLY A 60 -9.04 5.46 8.80
CA GLY A 60 -10.23 4.62 8.75
C GLY A 60 -11.23 5.06 7.70
N GLU A 61 -11.32 6.36 7.39
CA GLU A 61 -12.19 6.89 6.33
C GLU A 61 -11.77 6.37 4.94
N TRP A 62 -10.47 6.37 4.66
CA TRP A 62 -9.95 5.75 3.44
C TRP A 62 -10.25 4.24 3.42
N LEU A 63 -9.99 3.52 4.52
CA LEU A 63 -10.20 2.08 4.55
C LEU A 63 -11.68 1.70 4.38
N ALA A 64 -12.58 2.46 4.99
CA ALA A 64 -14.03 2.27 4.91
C ALA A 64 -14.57 2.44 3.48
N SER A 65 -14.02 3.40 2.73
CA SER A 65 -14.47 3.72 1.37
C SER A 65 -13.81 2.89 0.27
N ARG A 66 -12.69 2.21 0.57
CA ARG A 66 -11.85 1.59 -0.47
C ARG A 66 -12.16 0.14 -0.80
N GLU A 67 -13.05 -0.52 -0.04
CA GLU A 67 -13.48 -1.91 -0.28
C GLU A 67 -12.34 -2.95 -0.33
N VAL A 68 -11.31 -2.74 0.50
CA VAL A 68 -10.13 -3.63 0.57
C VAL A 68 -10.50 -5.00 1.17
N ASP A 69 -10.02 -6.07 0.53
CA ASP A 69 -10.17 -7.45 1.03
C ASP A 69 -8.97 -7.91 1.85
N ILE A 70 -7.76 -7.53 1.40
CA ILE A 70 -6.49 -7.83 2.06
C ILE A 70 -5.65 -6.56 2.10
N LEU A 71 -5.24 -6.15 3.30
CA LEU A 71 -4.43 -4.96 3.55
C LEU A 71 -3.12 -5.36 4.22
N ALA A 72 -2.00 -5.16 3.52
CA ALA A 72 -0.67 -5.29 4.07
C ALA A 72 -0.21 -3.95 4.65
N LEU A 73 0.16 -3.95 5.93
CA LEU A 73 0.64 -2.79 6.66
C LEU A 73 2.12 -2.94 7.01
N GLN A 74 2.87 -1.86 6.81
CA GLN A 74 4.27 -1.76 7.21
C GLN A 74 4.48 -0.58 8.17
N GLU A 75 5.51 -0.69 9.00
CA GLU A 75 5.79 0.26 10.09
C GLU A 75 4.58 0.52 11.00
N VAL A 76 3.91 -0.55 11.41
CA VAL A 76 2.77 -0.49 12.32
C VAL A 76 3.13 0.22 13.63
N ARG A 77 4.33 -0.03 14.18
CA ARG A 77 4.89 0.60 15.41
C ARG A 77 3.92 0.55 16.61
N ALA A 78 3.24 -0.57 16.77
CA ALA A 78 2.28 -0.82 17.84
C ALA A 78 2.39 -2.26 18.32
N THR A 79 1.98 -2.48 19.56
CA THR A 79 1.77 -3.82 20.12
C THR A 79 0.50 -4.44 19.51
N PRO A 80 0.33 -5.77 19.55
CA PRO A 80 -0.87 -6.44 19.08
C PRO A 80 -2.16 -5.85 19.66
N ASP A 81 -2.23 -5.63 20.98
CA ASP A 81 -3.41 -5.04 21.64
C ASP A 81 -3.81 -3.67 21.06
N VAL A 82 -2.81 -2.85 20.74
CA VAL A 82 -3.04 -1.51 20.19
C VAL A 82 -3.43 -1.59 18.72
N LEU A 83 -2.84 -2.50 17.96
CA LEU A 83 -3.24 -2.76 16.58
C LEU A 83 -4.71 -3.22 16.54
N SER A 84 -5.07 -4.26 17.31
CA SER A 84 -6.44 -4.79 17.36
C SER A 84 -7.45 -3.70 17.69
N LYS A 85 -7.16 -2.86 18.70
CA LYS A 85 -8.04 -1.73 19.03
C LYS A 85 -8.26 -0.77 17.86
N VAL A 86 -7.19 -0.39 17.16
CA VAL A 86 -7.29 0.53 16.01
C VAL A 86 -8.03 -0.12 14.84
N VAL A 87 -7.85 -1.42 14.63
CA VAL A 87 -8.58 -2.17 13.59
C VAL A 87 -10.07 -2.25 13.89
N THR A 88 -10.47 -2.50 15.15
CA THR A 88 -11.86 -2.40 15.59
C THR A 88 -12.42 -1.01 15.34
N GLU A 89 -11.68 0.05 15.71
CA GLU A 89 -12.09 1.45 15.45
C GLU A 89 -12.30 1.73 13.94
N PHE A 90 -11.48 1.15 13.06
CA PHE A 90 -11.71 1.25 11.60
C PHE A 90 -12.97 0.52 11.16
N ALA A 91 -13.25 -0.66 11.70
CA ALA A 91 -14.46 -1.40 11.38
C ALA A 91 -15.74 -0.67 11.86
N GLU A 92 -15.69 -0.05 13.04
CA GLU A 92 -16.76 0.83 13.55
C GLU A 92 -17.01 2.02 12.61
N GLN A 93 -15.94 2.69 12.17
CA GLN A 93 -16.03 3.81 11.22
C GLN A 93 -16.61 3.39 9.86
N ALA A 94 -16.36 2.15 9.45
CA ALA A 94 -16.94 1.56 8.24
C ALA A 94 -18.40 1.09 8.43
N GLY A 95 -18.97 1.23 9.63
CA GLY A 95 -20.35 0.81 9.92
C GLY A 95 -20.54 -0.69 10.01
N ALA A 96 -19.50 -1.46 10.36
CA ALA A 96 -19.61 -2.90 10.54
C ALA A 96 -20.61 -3.25 11.66
N GLU A 97 -21.46 -4.26 11.42
CA GLU A 97 -22.41 -4.75 12.42
C GLU A 97 -21.70 -5.44 13.60
N ASP A 98 -20.59 -6.13 13.31
CA ASP A 98 -19.71 -6.77 14.29
C ASP A 98 -18.25 -6.36 14.05
N PRO A 99 -17.83 -5.19 14.55
CA PRO A 99 -16.50 -4.64 14.31
C PRO A 99 -15.34 -5.54 14.73
N ASP A 100 -15.53 -6.37 15.77
CA ASP A 100 -14.49 -7.24 16.32
C ASP A 100 -14.20 -8.46 15.44
N SER A 101 -15.12 -8.84 14.55
CA SER A 101 -14.96 -9.97 13.63
C SER A 101 -14.76 -9.54 12.17
N GLN A 102 -14.83 -8.24 11.89
CA GLN A 102 -14.77 -7.67 10.55
C GLN A 102 -13.42 -7.88 9.83
N TRP A 103 -12.35 -8.10 10.60
CA TRP A 103 -10.99 -8.33 10.09
C TRP A 103 -10.30 -9.46 10.86
N HIS A 104 -9.64 -10.35 10.12
CA HIS A 104 -8.62 -11.23 10.66
C HIS A 104 -7.27 -10.51 10.65
N VAL A 105 -6.57 -10.52 11.78
CA VAL A 105 -5.29 -9.81 11.96
C VAL A 105 -4.18 -10.83 12.15
N HIS A 106 -3.20 -10.81 11.23
CA HIS A 106 -1.92 -11.49 11.42
C HIS A 106 -0.82 -10.42 11.51
N ASP A 107 -0.08 -10.38 12.61
CA ASP A 107 0.93 -9.35 12.85
C ASP A 107 2.23 -9.91 13.41
N HIS A 108 3.30 -9.11 13.27
CA HIS A 108 4.56 -9.34 13.92
C HIS A 108 5.11 -8.00 14.41
N GLU A 109 5.11 -7.79 15.74
CA GLU A 109 5.78 -6.67 16.38
C GLU A 109 7.29 -6.83 16.28
N ALA A 110 8.02 -5.73 16.05
CA ALA A 110 9.48 -5.76 16.07
C ALA A 110 10.03 -5.84 17.50
N ALA A 111 11.20 -6.48 17.69
CA ALA A 111 11.88 -6.57 18.97
C ALA A 111 12.08 -5.20 19.66
N HIS A 112 12.32 -4.16 18.86
CA HIS A 112 12.45 -2.79 19.35
C HIS A 112 11.12 -2.06 19.33
N LYS A 113 10.53 -1.87 20.53
CA LYS A 113 9.25 -1.18 20.71
C LYS A 113 9.18 0.16 19.97
N GLY A 114 8.08 0.36 19.24
CA GLY A 114 7.82 1.59 18.48
C GLY A 114 8.63 1.74 17.19
N ARG A 115 9.31 0.68 16.74
CA ARG A 115 10.00 0.60 15.43
C ARG A 115 9.34 -0.49 14.59
N ALA A 116 9.44 -0.36 13.26
CA ALA A 116 8.99 -1.37 12.30
C ALA A 116 7.60 -1.94 12.64
N GLY A 117 7.43 -3.25 12.53
CA GLY A 117 6.16 -3.95 12.71
C GLY A 117 5.42 -4.06 11.38
N VAL A 118 4.91 -5.25 11.09
CA VAL A 118 4.12 -5.55 9.90
C VAL A 118 2.82 -6.23 10.31
N ALA A 119 1.77 -6.03 9.52
CA ALA A 119 0.50 -6.73 9.69
C ALA A 119 -0.14 -7.03 8.33
N ILE A 120 -0.99 -8.06 8.31
CA ILE A 120 -1.95 -8.36 7.25
C ILE A 120 -3.32 -8.34 7.90
N LEU A 121 -4.21 -7.49 7.38
CA LEU A 121 -5.63 -7.50 7.73
C LEU A 121 -6.38 -8.13 6.56
N SER A 122 -7.21 -9.15 6.81
CA SER A 122 -7.97 -9.81 5.76
C SER A 122 -9.43 -10.05 6.14
N ARG A 123 -10.33 -9.98 5.14
CA ARG A 123 -11.76 -10.30 5.30
C ARG A 123 -12.00 -11.80 5.51
N LYS A 124 -11.12 -12.64 4.98
CA LYS A 124 -11.12 -14.10 5.17
C LYS A 124 -10.02 -14.49 6.14
N ALA A 125 -10.25 -15.55 6.93
CA ALA A 125 -9.23 -16.11 7.79
C ALA A 125 -8.13 -16.78 6.94
N PRO A 126 -6.84 -16.61 7.28
CA PRO A 126 -5.77 -17.39 6.66
C PRO A 126 -5.82 -18.84 7.11
N VAL A 127 -5.39 -19.76 6.23
CA VAL A 127 -5.26 -21.19 6.54
C VAL A 127 -3.97 -21.51 7.27
N GLU A 128 -2.90 -20.75 7.00
CA GLU A 128 -1.61 -20.84 7.67
C GLU A 128 -0.95 -19.45 7.73
N THR A 129 -0.18 -19.19 8.79
CA THR A 129 0.52 -17.93 8.99
C THR A 129 1.97 -18.15 9.45
N ARG A 130 2.90 -17.32 8.99
CA ARG A 130 4.34 -17.39 9.33
C ARG A 130 4.91 -16.00 9.56
N THR A 131 6.02 -15.90 10.30
CA THR A 131 6.60 -14.61 10.71
C THR A 131 8.12 -14.50 10.50
N ARG A 132 8.73 -15.50 9.88
CA ARG A 132 10.20 -15.65 9.85
C ARG A 132 10.74 -15.64 8.43
N ILE A 133 11.87 -14.95 8.28
CA ILE A 133 12.71 -14.98 7.09
C ILE A 133 14.18 -15.03 7.54
N GLY A 134 15.01 -15.82 6.83
CA GLY A 134 16.43 -15.95 7.15
C GLY A 134 16.69 -16.57 8.52
N ASP A 135 17.68 -16.03 9.24
CA ASP A 135 18.27 -16.64 10.44
C ASP A 135 17.65 -16.19 11.78
N ASP A 136 16.40 -15.70 11.79
CA ASP A 136 15.69 -15.28 13.03
C ASP A 136 16.45 -14.24 13.88
N ARG A 137 16.93 -13.19 13.22
CA ARG A 137 17.72 -12.13 13.88
C ARG A 137 16.80 -11.06 14.47
N PRO A 138 17.05 -10.56 15.70
CA PRO A 138 16.18 -9.56 16.34
C PRO A 138 16.01 -8.25 15.54
N GLU A 139 17.01 -7.85 14.76
CA GLU A 139 16.91 -6.68 13.89
C GLU A 139 15.93 -6.86 12.70
N ASP A 140 15.62 -8.11 12.36
CA ASP A 140 14.74 -8.53 11.27
C ASP A 140 13.30 -8.82 11.76
N ASP A 141 13.06 -8.81 13.08
CA ASP A 141 11.73 -8.96 13.69
C ASP A 141 10.77 -7.86 13.23
N GLY A 142 9.51 -8.25 12.99
CA GLY A 142 8.46 -7.34 12.54
C GLY A 142 8.72 -6.71 11.17
N ARG A 143 9.42 -7.44 10.28
CA ARG A 143 9.69 -7.03 8.89
C ARG A 143 9.18 -7.98 7.83
N TRP A 144 8.70 -9.15 8.22
CA TRP A 144 8.21 -10.18 7.30
C TRP A 144 7.12 -11.00 7.98
N ILE A 145 5.99 -11.15 7.29
CA ILE A 145 4.95 -12.10 7.65
C ILE A 145 4.29 -12.65 6.39
N GLU A 146 3.82 -13.88 6.48
CA GLU A 146 3.12 -14.59 5.41
C GLU A 146 1.78 -15.07 5.93
N ALA A 147 0.77 -15.04 5.06
CA ALA A 147 -0.54 -15.57 5.31
C ALA A 147 -1.03 -16.30 4.04
N ASP A 148 -1.45 -17.54 4.21
CA ASP A 148 -1.94 -18.38 3.13
C ASP A 148 -3.48 -18.37 3.10
N TYR A 149 -4.06 -18.35 1.90
CA TYR A 149 -5.49 -18.32 1.68
C TYR A 149 -5.88 -19.31 0.56
N GLU A 150 -6.91 -20.10 0.80
CA GLU A 150 -7.56 -20.86 -0.26
C GLU A 150 -8.48 -19.92 -1.07
N ILE A 151 -8.33 -19.92 -2.40
CA ILE A 151 -9.14 -19.10 -3.32
C ILE A 151 -10.18 -19.96 -4.07
N GLY A 152 -11.04 -19.38 -4.92
CA GLY A 152 -12.31 -19.99 -5.33
C GLY A 152 -12.21 -21.33 -6.07
N ASP A 153 -11.09 -21.59 -6.75
CA ASP A 153 -10.80 -22.87 -7.42
C ASP A 153 -10.05 -23.88 -6.55
N GLY A 154 -9.81 -23.56 -5.28
CA GLY A 154 -9.08 -24.38 -4.32
C GLY A 154 -7.55 -24.21 -4.37
N SER A 155 -7.03 -23.31 -5.22
CA SER A 155 -5.60 -22.99 -5.24
C SER A 155 -5.18 -22.16 -4.03
N LEU A 156 -3.89 -22.20 -3.71
CA LEU A 156 -3.31 -21.53 -2.56
C LEU A 156 -2.65 -20.21 -2.95
N LEU A 157 -3.12 -19.11 -2.36
CA LEU A 157 -2.51 -17.79 -2.42
C LEU A 157 -1.73 -17.50 -1.13
N THR A 158 -0.42 -17.36 -1.21
CA THR A 158 0.39 -16.77 -0.13
C THR A 158 0.51 -15.26 -0.33
N VAL A 159 0.03 -14.49 0.63
CA VAL A 159 0.27 -13.04 0.73
C VAL A 159 1.37 -12.77 1.75
N VAL A 160 2.32 -11.91 1.40
CA VAL A 160 3.40 -11.48 2.27
C VAL A 160 3.31 -9.98 2.50
N SER A 161 3.42 -9.54 3.77
CA SER A 161 3.70 -8.15 4.11
C SER A 161 5.17 -8.03 4.53
N VAL A 162 5.92 -7.19 3.81
CA VAL A 162 7.36 -7.00 4.01
C VAL A 162 7.73 -5.53 4.20
N TYR A 163 8.62 -5.28 5.16
CA TYR A 163 9.24 -3.98 5.41
C TYR A 163 10.77 -4.14 5.43
N ALA A 164 11.39 -4.00 4.26
CA ALA A 164 12.85 -4.05 4.16
C ALA A 164 13.48 -2.88 4.93
N HIS A 165 14.70 -3.08 5.42
CA HIS A 165 15.42 -2.00 6.12
C HIS A 165 15.60 -0.79 5.20
N SER A 166 15.42 0.42 5.72
CA SER A 166 15.68 1.64 4.96
C SER A 166 17.15 1.79 4.57
N GLY A 167 18.06 1.33 5.45
CA GLY A 167 19.50 1.34 5.24
C GLY A 167 20.12 2.73 5.44
N GLU A 168 21.45 2.75 5.59
CA GLU A 168 22.24 3.98 5.72
C GLU A 168 23.70 3.65 5.40
N VAL A 169 24.21 4.20 4.28
CA VAL A 169 25.52 3.88 3.73
C VAL A 169 26.63 4.03 4.77
N GLY A 170 27.49 3.01 4.88
CA GLY A 170 28.61 3.01 5.82
C GLY A 170 28.24 2.73 7.27
N THR A 171 27.02 2.26 7.54
CA THR A 171 26.56 1.87 8.88
C THR A 171 26.09 0.41 8.90
N PRO A 172 25.99 -0.21 10.10
CA PRO A 172 25.41 -1.55 10.25
C PRO A 172 23.98 -1.69 9.69
N ARG A 173 23.23 -0.59 9.56
CA ARG A 173 21.88 -0.62 8.98
C ARG A 173 21.91 -0.98 7.50
N GLN A 174 22.94 -0.56 6.77
CA GLN A 174 23.11 -1.00 5.38
C GLN A 174 23.41 -2.49 5.31
N ASP A 175 24.26 -3.01 6.21
CA ASP A 175 24.58 -4.43 6.25
C ASP A 175 23.33 -5.28 6.54
N HIS A 176 22.47 -4.83 7.46
CA HIS A 176 21.18 -5.47 7.72
C HIS A 176 20.28 -5.48 6.49
N LYS A 177 20.19 -4.35 5.77
CA LYS A 177 19.42 -4.25 4.53
C LYS A 177 19.91 -5.22 3.45
N MET A 178 21.21 -5.21 3.18
CA MET A 178 21.81 -6.08 2.16
C MET A 178 21.61 -7.56 2.49
N ARG A 179 21.76 -7.94 3.76
CA ARG A 179 21.49 -9.29 4.23
C ARG A 179 20.01 -9.66 4.10
N PHE A 180 19.10 -8.75 4.44
CA PHE A 180 17.66 -9.00 4.33
C PHE A 180 17.24 -9.20 2.86
N LEU A 181 17.78 -8.41 1.93
CA LEU A 181 17.56 -8.59 0.48
C LEU A 181 18.15 -9.92 -0.03
N GLN A 182 19.27 -10.37 0.54
CA GLN A 182 19.81 -11.70 0.28
C GLN A 182 18.86 -12.80 0.78
N TYR A 183 18.33 -12.69 1.99
CA TYR A 183 17.34 -13.65 2.49
C TYR A 183 16.09 -13.71 1.59
N MET A 184 15.62 -12.57 1.09
CA MET A 184 14.53 -12.54 0.11
C MET A 184 14.91 -13.29 -1.18
N SER A 185 16.11 -13.11 -1.70
CA SER A 185 16.57 -13.81 -2.92
C SER A 185 16.55 -15.32 -2.77
N GLU A 186 16.83 -15.83 -1.57
CA GLU A 186 16.81 -17.25 -1.25
C GLU A 186 15.39 -17.76 -1.00
N HIS A 187 14.53 -16.93 -0.43
CA HIS A 187 13.22 -17.34 0.05
C HIS A 187 12.13 -17.26 -1.02
N LEU A 188 12.19 -16.27 -1.92
CA LEU A 188 11.21 -16.09 -3.00
C LEU A 188 11.02 -17.37 -3.85
N PRO A 189 12.07 -18.07 -4.30
CA PRO A 189 11.90 -19.34 -5.02
C PRO A 189 11.23 -20.45 -4.19
N GLN A 190 11.38 -20.42 -2.87
CA GLN A 190 10.76 -21.40 -1.96
C GLN A 190 9.27 -21.13 -1.80
N LEU A 191 8.86 -19.86 -1.72
CA LEU A 191 7.45 -19.48 -1.71
C LEU A 191 6.74 -19.96 -2.98
N ALA A 192 7.34 -19.70 -4.15
CA ALA A 192 6.78 -20.10 -5.44
C ALA A 192 6.70 -21.63 -5.64
N GLN A 193 7.44 -22.41 -4.85
CA GLN A 193 7.33 -23.88 -4.83
C GLN A 193 6.24 -24.40 -3.89
N ARG A 194 5.88 -23.61 -2.87
CA ARG A 194 4.94 -24.01 -1.81
C ARG A 194 3.49 -23.64 -2.14
N SER A 195 3.27 -22.62 -2.96
CA SER A 195 1.95 -22.06 -3.23
C SER A 195 1.74 -21.86 -4.72
N ASP A 196 0.50 -22.03 -5.19
CA ASP A 196 0.14 -21.82 -6.60
C ASP A 196 0.32 -20.35 -7.00
N HIS A 197 0.02 -19.45 -6.07
CA HIS A 197 0.17 -18.00 -6.24
C HIS A 197 0.90 -17.38 -5.05
N VAL A 198 1.81 -16.45 -5.33
CA VAL A 198 2.50 -15.67 -4.30
C VAL A 198 2.38 -14.19 -4.62
N LEU A 199 2.02 -13.40 -3.62
CA LEU A 199 1.96 -11.95 -3.67
C LEU A 199 2.78 -11.35 -2.54
N VAL A 200 3.93 -10.77 -2.88
CA VAL A 200 4.80 -10.06 -1.94
C VAL A 200 4.51 -8.57 -2.01
N LEU A 201 4.08 -8.00 -0.88
CA LEU A 201 3.60 -6.64 -0.76
C LEU A 201 4.42 -5.85 0.26
N GLY A 202 4.72 -4.60 -0.04
CA GLY A 202 5.19 -3.66 0.98
C GLY A 202 6.34 -2.77 0.55
N ASP A 203 6.84 -2.05 1.54
CA ASP A 203 7.95 -1.11 1.43
C ASP A 203 9.28 -1.88 1.42
N LEU A 204 9.84 -2.01 0.21
CA LEU A 204 11.14 -2.65 -0.01
C LEU A 204 12.30 -1.65 0.10
N ASN A 205 12.02 -0.37 0.37
CA ASN A 205 13.01 0.68 0.57
C ASN A 205 14.06 0.80 -0.56
N VAL A 206 13.72 0.39 -1.79
CA VAL A 206 14.60 0.45 -2.97
C VAL A 206 13.79 0.82 -4.21
N GLY A 207 14.26 1.82 -4.95
CA GLY A 207 13.77 2.08 -6.32
C GLY A 207 14.57 1.23 -7.31
N HIS A 208 13.91 0.37 -8.07
CA HIS A 208 14.59 -0.60 -8.96
C HIS A 208 15.30 0.09 -10.14
N THR A 209 14.58 0.98 -10.82
CA THR A 209 15.02 1.62 -12.05
C THR A 209 15.06 3.14 -11.92
N LYS A 210 15.59 3.83 -12.93
CA LYS A 210 15.63 5.31 -12.97
C LYS A 210 14.24 5.93 -13.01
N LEU A 211 13.23 5.19 -13.46
CA LEU A 211 11.84 5.62 -13.48
C LEU A 211 11.24 5.65 -12.07
N ASP A 212 11.83 4.93 -11.12
CA ASP A 212 11.30 4.77 -9.76
C ASP A 212 11.70 5.91 -8.83
N ILE A 213 12.41 6.93 -9.34
CA ILE A 213 12.83 8.08 -8.56
C ILE A 213 13.10 9.30 -9.44
N LYS A 214 12.40 10.41 -9.16
CA LYS A 214 12.48 11.68 -9.91
C LYS A 214 13.91 12.19 -10.10
N ASN A 215 14.72 12.16 -9.04
CA ASN A 215 16.08 12.71 -8.98
C ASN A 215 17.16 11.62 -8.92
N TRP A 216 17.02 10.58 -9.73
CA TRP A 216 17.87 9.37 -9.68
C TRP A 216 19.37 9.66 -9.71
N LYS A 217 19.84 10.62 -10.53
CA LYS A 217 21.28 10.91 -10.69
C LYS A 217 21.97 11.28 -9.39
N GLY A 218 21.29 12.03 -8.52
CA GLY A 218 21.83 12.46 -7.22
C GLY A 218 21.77 11.37 -6.16
N ASN A 219 21.02 10.29 -6.39
CA ASN A 219 20.73 9.27 -5.40
C ASN A 219 21.46 7.95 -5.66
N VAL A 220 22.22 7.80 -6.75
CA VAL A 220 22.98 6.57 -7.08
C VAL A 220 24.03 6.16 -6.02
N LYS A 221 24.29 7.01 -5.03
CA LYS A 221 25.20 6.75 -3.89
C LYS A 221 24.47 6.72 -2.54
N ASN A 222 23.14 6.80 -2.55
CA ASN A 222 22.32 6.83 -1.35
C ASN A 222 21.61 5.48 -1.19
N SER A 223 21.43 5.05 0.05
CA SER A 223 20.62 3.86 0.37
C SER A 223 19.22 4.02 -0.22
N GLY A 224 18.73 2.92 -0.78
CA GLY A 224 17.50 2.82 -1.57
C GLY A 224 17.69 2.99 -3.07
N PHE A 225 18.87 3.40 -3.54
CA PHE A 225 19.16 3.49 -4.97
C PHE A 225 20.59 3.10 -5.34
N LEU A 226 21.26 2.38 -4.44
CA LEU A 226 22.60 1.84 -4.71
C LEU A 226 22.52 0.80 -5.83
N PRO A 227 23.54 0.71 -6.71
CA PRO A 227 23.60 -0.33 -7.73
C PRO A 227 23.46 -1.75 -7.17
N GLU A 228 24.08 -2.03 -6.02
CA GLU A 228 24.03 -3.32 -5.35
C GLU A 228 22.67 -3.66 -4.74
N GLU A 229 21.91 -2.66 -4.28
CA GLU A 229 20.53 -2.87 -3.82
C GLU A 229 19.61 -3.19 -5.00
N ARG A 230 19.78 -2.48 -6.11
CA ARG A 230 19.01 -2.66 -7.33
C ARG A 230 19.29 -3.99 -8.03
N ALA A 231 20.51 -4.51 -7.91
CA ALA A 231 20.86 -5.82 -8.45
C ALA A 231 20.01 -6.95 -7.85
N PHE A 232 19.54 -6.83 -6.61
CA PHE A 232 18.61 -7.79 -6.04
C PHE A 232 17.25 -7.79 -6.76
N PHE A 233 16.78 -6.63 -7.20
CA PHE A 233 15.52 -6.52 -7.94
C PHE A 233 15.66 -7.09 -9.35
N ASP A 234 16.84 -6.94 -9.97
CA ASP A 234 17.15 -7.66 -11.21
C ASP A 234 17.05 -9.18 -11.02
N THR A 235 17.50 -9.71 -9.86
CA THR A 235 17.33 -11.13 -9.51
C THR A 235 15.87 -11.48 -9.22
N PHE A 236 15.13 -10.65 -8.49
CA PHE A 236 13.73 -10.91 -8.12
C PHE A 236 12.84 -10.99 -9.37
N PHE A 237 12.99 -10.04 -10.30
CA PHE A 237 12.18 -9.96 -11.51
C PHE A 237 12.77 -10.73 -12.71
N GLY A 238 14.04 -11.13 -12.62
CA GLY A 238 14.70 -11.98 -13.59
C GLY A 238 14.68 -13.44 -13.15
N ASP A 239 15.72 -13.88 -12.45
CA ASP A 239 15.96 -15.29 -12.12
C ASP A 239 14.87 -15.92 -11.25
N ALA A 240 14.32 -15.18 -10.28
CA ALA A 240 13.22 -15.67 -9.44
C ALA A 240 11.85 -15.59 -10.15
N GLY A 241 11.77 -14.91 -11.29
CA GLY A 241 10.59 -14.89 -12.16
C GLY A 241 9.37 -14.15 -11.62
N TYR A 242 9.51 -13.34 -10.57
CA TYR A 242 8.41 -12.51 -10.10
C TYR A 242 8.15 -11.34 -11.05
N VAL A 243 6.96 -10.78 -10.99
CA VAL A 243 6.54 -9.65 -11.82
C VAL A 243 6.23 -8.46 -10.91
N ASP A 244 6.81 -7.30 -11.24
CA ASP A 244 6.39 -6.01 -10.70
C ASP A 244 5.04 -5.62 -11.31
N VAL A 245 3.97 -5.85 -10.56
CA VAL A 245 2.59 -5.68 -11.07
C VAL A 245 2.30 -4.23 -11.41
N ALA A 246 2.68 -3.31 -10.53
CA ALA A 246 2.43 -1.88 -10.74
C ALA A 246 3.16 -1.35 -11.96
N ARG A 247 4.44 -1.73 -12.15
CA ARG A 247 5.22 -1.35 -13.34
C ARG A 247 4.68 -1.98 -14.61
N SER A 248 4.35 -3.28 -14.57
CA SER A 248 3.80 -4.01 -15.72
C SER A 248 2.54 -3.35 -16.29
N LEU A 249 1.65 -2.90 -15.40
CA LEU A 249 0.40 -2.26 -15.78
C LEU A 249 0.55 -0.77 -16.12
N ALA A 250 1.48 -0.04 -15.48
CA ALA A 250 1.72 1.37 -15.74
C ALA A 250 2.60 1.64 -16.98
N GLY A 251 3.44 0.68 -17.37
CA GLY A 251 4.43 0.83 -18.44
C GLY A 251 5.66 1.64 -18.04
N GLU A 252 6.46 2.03 -19.05
CA GLU A 252 7.73 2.75 -18.88
C GLU A 252 7.52 4.26 -18.64
N VAL A 253 6.96 4.60 -17.47
CA VAL A 253 6.68 5.98 -17.04
C VAL A 253 7.42 6.33 -15.75
N ASP A 254 7.74 7.61 -15.55
CA ASP A 254 8.27 8.08 -14.27
C ASP A 254 7.22 7.85 -13.16
N GLY A 255 7.61 7.16 -12.09
CA GLY A 255 6.67 6.70 -11.06
C GLY A 255 5.71 5.60 -11.59
N PRO A 256 4.46 5.53 -11.11
CA PRO A 256 3.89 6.36 -10.05
C PRO A 256 4.69 6.16 -8.74
N TYR A 257 5.02 7.27 -8.08
CA TYR A 257 5.73 7.23 -6.80
C TYR A 257 4.79 6.85 -5.67
N THR A 258 5.33 6.24 -4.63
CA THR A 258 4.57 5.80 -3.45
C THR A 258 5.05 6.49 -2.18
N TRP A 259 6.23 7.13 -2.20
CA TRP A 259 6.83 7.81 -1.07
C TRP A 259 7.32 9.23 -1.43
N TRP A 260 7.12 10.17 -0.50
CA TRP A 260 7.67 11.53 -0.60
C TRP A 260 8.16 12.03 0.76
N SER A 261 9.31 12.68 0.80
CA SER A 261 9.80 13.27 2.03
C SER A 261 8.84 14.32 2.61
N TYR A 262 8.67 14.34 3.93
CA TYR A 262 8.06 15.48 4.64
C TYR A 262 8.92 16.75 4.59
N ARG A 263 10.19 16.65 4.16
CA ARG A 263 11.09 17.81 4.10
C ARG A 263 10.93 18.57 2.79
N GLY A 264 10.77 19.89 2.90
CA GLY A 264 10.65 20.76 1.74
C GLY A 264 9.34 20.55 0.99
N LYS A 265 9.36 20.73 -0.33
CA LYS A 265 8.19 20.63 -1.21
C LYS A 265 8.19 19.35 -2.05
N ALA A 266 8.72 18.25 -1.50
CA ALA A 266 8.86 17.00 -2.25
C ALA A 266 7.51 16.46 -2.70
N PHE A 267 6.49 16.50 -1.83
CA PHE A 267 5.13 16.12 -2.18
C PHE A 267 4.54 17.03 -3.27
N ASP A 268 4.50 18.36 -3.05
CA ASP A 268 3.90 19.32 -3.99
C ASP A 268 4.52 19.25 -5.39
N ASN A 269 5.85 19.05 -5.47
CA ASN A 269 6.58 18.97 -6.74
C ASN A 269 6.65 17.55 -7.33
N ASP A 270 5.98 16.58 -6.69
CA ASP A 270 6.02 15.16 -7.05
C ASP A 270 7.45 14.63 -7.21
N THR A 271 8.32 15.01 -6.27
CA THR A 271 9.70 14.53 -6.16
C THR A 271 9.70 13.30 -5.25
N GLY A 272 9.16 12.20 -5.77
CA GLY A 272 8.94 10.97 -5.02
C GLY A 272 9.88 9.83 -5.39
N TRP A 273 9.66 8.72 -4.68
CA TRP A 273 10.25 7.42 -4.91
C TRP A 273 9.15 6.37 -5.01
N ARG A 274 9.33 5.37 -5.86
CA ARG A 274 8.50 4.15 -5.90
C ARG A 274 9.27 3.05 -5.18
N ILE A 275 8.90 2.80 -3.94
CA ILE A 275 9.56 1.82 -3.05
C ILE A 275 8.59 0.82 -2.44
N ASP A 276 7.30 0.99 -2.70
CA ASP A 276 6.24 0.06 -2.31
C ASP A 276 5.83 -0.77 -3.53
N TYR A 277 5.76 -2.08 -3.39
CA TYR A 277 5.60 -3.01 -4.51
C TYR A 277 4.44 -3.98 -4.31
N HIS A 278 3.85 -4.38 -5.43
CA HIS A 278 3.14 -5.64 -5.58
C HIS A 278 4.00 -6.53 -6.47
N MET A 279 4.68 -7.51 -5.87
CA MET A 279 5.56 -8.44 -6.55
C MET A 279 4.90 -9.82 -6.57
N ALA A 280 4.46 -10.27 -7.74
CA ALA A 280 3.61 -11.44 -7.88
C ALA A 280 4.25 -12.54 -8.74
N THR A 281 3.89 -13.80 -8.49
CA THR A 281 4.13 -14.89 -9.45
C THR A 281 3.45 -14.60 -10.80
N PRO A 282 4.00 -15.05 -11.94
CA PRO A 282 3.53 -14.66 -13.27
C PRO A 282 2.03 -14.85 -13.52
N GLU A 283 1.46 -15.98 -13.09
CA GLU A 283 0.03 -16.24 -13.29
C GLU A 283 -0.85 -15.26 -12.51
N LEU A 284 -0.51 -15.01 -11.24
CA LEU A 284 -1.21 -14.01 -10.42
C LEU A 284 -1.07 -12.60 -11.02
N ALA A 285 0.12 -12.25 -11.52
CA ALA A 285 0.34 -10.97 -12.18
C ALA A 285 -0.53 -10.80 -13.43
N GLY A 286 -0.77 -11.88 -14.19
CA GLY A 286 -1.70 -11.89 -15.33
C GLY A 286 -3.17 -11.66 -14.97
N ARG A 287 -3.53 -11.77 -13.68
CA ARG A 287 -4.87 -11.51 -13.15
C ARG A 287 -5.03 -10.10 -12.58
N ALA A 288 -3.94 -9.34 -12.48
CA ALA A 288 -3.94 -8.00 -11.90
C ALA A 288 -4.50 -6.95 -12.87
N VAL A 289 -5.31 -6.04 -12.35
CA VAL A 289 -5.92 -4.92 -13.07
C VAL A 289 -5.97 -3.68 -12.16
N ASN A 290 -6.16 -2.51 -12.77
CA ASN A 290 -6.40 -1.23 -12.07
C ASN A 290 -5.38 -0.90 -10.97
N PRO A 291 -4.06 -0.77 -11.26
CA PRO A 291 -3.11 -0.34 -10.26
C PRO A 291 -3.35 1.13 -9.91
N GLN A 292 -3.42 1.44 -8.62
CA GLN A 292 -3.64 2.80 -8.15
C GLN A 292 -2.68 3.12 -7.01
N VAL A 293 -2.06 4.29 -7.09
CA VAL A 293 -1.46 4.91 -5.91
C VAL A 293 -2.46 5.92 -5.39
N ASP A 294 -3.04 5.61 -4.24
CA ASP A 294 -4.02 6.47 -3.58
C ASP A 294 -3.28 7.63 -2.90
N ARG A 295 -2.67 8.50 -3.70
CA ARG A 295 -1.93 9.66 -3.23
C ARG A 295 -2.90 10.69 -2.64
N ALA A 296 -2.49 11.32 -1.53
CA ALA A 296 -3.28 12.36 -0.92
C ALA A 296 -3.48 13.56 -1.86
N ALA A 297 -4.66 14.21 -1.81
CA ALA A 297 -4.96 15.35 -2.68
C ALA A 297 -4.12 16.59 -2.32
N ASP A 298 -3.80 16.76 -1.04
CA ASP A 298 -2.97 17.83 -0.51
C ASP A 298 -1.93 17.30 0.51
N TYR A 299 -0.83 18.03 0.69
CA TYR A 299 0.21 17.69 1.66
C TYR A 299 -0.33 17.53 3.10
N SER A 300 -1.30 18.37 3.49
CA SER A 300 -1.89 18.38 4.83
C SER A 300 -2.77 17.16 5.12
N MET A 301 -3.30 16.53 4.08
CA MET A 301 -4.16 15.34 4.16
C MET A 301 -3.38 14.03 4.33
N ARG A 302 -2.04 14.10 4.35
CA ARG A 302 -1.17 12.94 4.49
C ARG A 302 -1.15 12.39 5.92
N TRP A 303 -1.56 11.15 6.03
CA TRP A 303 -1.36 10.31 7.20
C TRP A 303 0.08 9.81 7.40
N SER A 304 0.73 9.34 6.33
CA SER A 304 2.07 8.78 6.22
C SER A 304 2.89 9.51 5.15
N ASP A 305 4.21 9.32 5.18
CA ASP A 305 5.06 9.71 4.06
C ASP A 305 4.86 8.84 2.81
N HIS A 306 4.25 7.67 2.98
CA HIS A 306 3.80 6.79 1.90
C HIS A 306 2.32 6.99 1.54
N ALA A 307 1.97 6.62 0.31
CA ALA A 307 0.60 6.45 -0.17
C ALA A 307 0.31 4.95 -0.40
N PRO A 308 -0.94 4.48 -0.22
CA PRO A 308 -1.31 3.11 -0.55
C PRO A 308 -1.05 2.78 -2.01
N LEU A 309 -0.49 1.60 -2.23
CA LEU A 309 -0.54 0.94 -3.52
C LEU A 309 -1.71 -0.06 -3.47
N VAL A 310 -2.67 0.12 -4.36
CA VAL A 310 -3.91 -0.69 -4.45
C VAL A 310 -3.95 -1.35 -5.81
N VAL A 311 -4.26 -2.64 -5.85
CA VAL A 311 -4.41 -3.41 -7.08
C VAL A 311 -5.59 -4.36 -6.94
N ASP A 312 -6.38 -4.47 -8.00
CA ASP A 312 -7.49 -5.41 -8.11
C ASP A 312 -7.00 -6.69 -8.83
N TYR A 313 -7.40 -7.85 -8.34
CA TYR A 313 -7.05 -9.16 -8.92
C TYR A 313 -8.30 -9.94 -9.29
N ASN A 314 -8.38 -10.39 -10.53
CA ASN A 314 -9.41 -11.31 -11.00
C ASN A 314 -9.07 -12.74 -10.58
N LEU A 315 -9.21 -13.01 -9.28
CA LEU A 315 -9.02 -14.33 -8.70
C LEU A 315 -10.19 -15.25 -9.09
N PRO A 316 -9.92 -16.56 -9.27
CA PRO A 316 -10.95 -17.55 -9.60
C PRO A 316 -11.92 -17.82 -8.45
#